data_AF-A0A5N5T4L0-F1
#
_entry.id   AF-A0A5N5T4L0-F1
#
_cell.length_a   1.000
_cell.length_b   1.000
_cell.length_c   1.000
_cell.angle_alpha   90.00
_cell.angle_beta   90.00
_cell.angle_gamma   90.00
#
_symmetry.space_group_name_H-M   'P 1'
#
loop_
_entity.id
_entity.type
_entity.pdbx_description
1 polymer ?
#
loop_
_entity_poly.entity_id
_entity_poly.type
_entity_poly.pdbx_seq_one_letter_code
_entity_poly.pdbx_strand_id
1 'polypeptide(L)' 'MGPYAYSGNQWVSYDDVAMVQTKAEYVLSKGLGGAMIWSLDLDDFTNRCGTEAYPLLKTVNRVLRGYAK' A
#
# COMPACT_ATOMS: atom_id res chain seq x y z
N MET A 1 -9.81 0.09 7.92
CA MET A 1 -8.75 0.47 8.88
C MET A 1 -7.62 -0.51 8.73
N GLY A 2 -6.38 -0.02 8.59
CA GLY A 2 -5.17 -0.81 8.36
C GLY A 2 -4.69 -1.58 9.60
N PRO A 3 -3.64 -2.40 9.44
CA PRO A 3 -3.01 -3.09 10.55
C PRO A 3 -2.33 -2.13 11.53
N TYR A 4 -1.97 -2.69 12.68
CA TYR A 4 -1.07 -2.10 13.65
C TYR A 4 -0.11 -3.17 14.16
N ALA A 5 1.03 -2.74 14.68
CA ALA A 5 2.00 -3.58 15.37
C ALA A 5 2.40 -2.91 16.69
N TYR A 6 2.78 -3.72 17.68
CA TYR A 6 3.25 -3.22 18.97
C TYR A 6 4.36 -4.12 19.52
N SER A 7 5.21 -3.54 20.36
CA SER A 7 6.24 -4.26 21.13
C SER A 7 6.53 -3.50 22.41
N GLY A 8 6.28 -4.14 23.57
CA GLY A 8 6.34 -3.46 24.85
C GLY A 8 5.39 -2.26 24.91
N ASN A 9 5.95 -1.07 25.09
CA ASN A 9 5.21 0.20 25.11
C ASN A 9 5.23 0.96 23.77
N GLN A 10 5.80 0.38 22.72
CA GLN A 10 5.84 0.98 21.38
C GLN A 10 4.67 0.47 20.54
N TRP A 11 4.06 1.37 19.77
CA TRP A 11 2.94 1.07 18.89
C TRP A 11 3.09 1.81 17.56
N VAL A 12 2.74 1.16 16.46
CA VAL A 12 2.74 1.74 15.12
C VAL A 12 1.52 1.25 14.31
N SER A 13 0.81 2.17 13.66
CA SER A 13 -0.14 1.85 12.59
C SER A 13 0.48 2.10 11.24
N TYR A 14 0.03 1.33 10.26
CA TYR A 14 0.47 1.44 8.88
C TYR A 14 -0.60 0.88 7.95
N ASP A 15 -0.43 1.09 6.65
CA ASP A 15 -1.15 0.30 5.64
C ASP A 15 -0.20 -0.76 5.09
N ASP A 16 -0.67 -2.00 5.06
CA ASP A 16 0.00 -3.09 4.34
C ASP A 16 -0.56 -3.22 2.91
N VAL A 17 -0.05 -4.21 2.17
CA VAL A 17 -0.48 -4.50 0.79
C VAL A 17 -2.00 -4.72 0.72
N ALA A 18 -2.58 -5.45 1.68
CA ALA A 18 -4.02 -5.73 1.68
C ALA A 18 -4.84 -4.45 1.88
N MET A 19 -4.47 -3.59 2.83
CA MET A 19 -5.17 -2.34 3.08
C MET A 19 -5.00 -1.34 1.94
N VAL A 20 -3.82 -1.27 1.32
CA VAL A 20 -3.60 -0.45 0.13
C VAL A 20 -4.45 -0.94 -1.04
N GLN A 21 -4.58 -2.25 -1.24
CA GLN A 21 -5.48 -2.82 -2.25
C GLN A 21 -6.93 -2.41 -1.98
N THR A 22 -7.44 -2.59 -0.76
CA THR A 22 -8.81 -2.18 -0.39
C THR A 22 -9.05 -0.70 -0.65
N LYS A 23 -8.09 0.18 -0.32
CA LYS A 23 -8.21 1.63 -0.59
C LYS A 23 -8.19 1.94 -2.08
N ALA A 24 -7.38 1.24 -2.87
CA ALA A 24 -7.38 1.41 -4.32
C ALA A 24 -8.69 0.90 -4.97
N GLU A 25 -9.24 -0.22 -4.49
CA GLU A 25 -10.55 -0.73 -4.93
C GLU A 25 -11.68 0.23 -4.54
N TYR A 26 -11.57 0.87 -3.37
CA TYR A 26 -12.48 1.93 -2.96
C TYR A 26 -12.46 3.11 -3.96
N VAL A 27 -11.27 3.57 -4.37
CA VAL A 27 -11.10 4.62 -5.38
C VAL A 27 -11.85 4.27 -6.67
N LEU A 28 -11.72 3.04 -7.18
CA LEU A 28 -12.47 2.58 -8.35
C LEU A 28 -13.98 2.55 -8.11
N SER A 29 -14.42 1.92 -7.01
CA SER A 29 -15.85 1.75 -6.70
C SER A 29 -16.60 3.07 -6.52
N LYS A 30 -15.88 4.14 -6.13
CA LYS A 30 -16.41 5.49 -5.96
C LYS A 30 -16.21 6.38 -7.17
N GLY A 31 -15.55 5.91 -8.23
CA GLY A 31 -15.26 6.71 -9.42
C GLY A 31 -14.38 7.93 -9.14
N LEU A 32 -13.45 7.82 -8.18
CA LEU A 32 -12.52 8.90 -7.86
C LEU A 32 -11.41 9.00 -8.92
N GLY A 33 -10.78 10.17 -9.06
CA GLY A 33 -9.79 10.43 -10.11
C GLY A 33 -8.45 9.70 -9.96
N GLY A 34 -8.15 9.15 -8.79
CA GLY A 34 -6.92 8.39 -8.53
C GLY A 34 -6.56 8.30 -7.05
N ALA A 35 -5.36 7.80 -6.78
CA ALA A 35 -4.77 7.73 -5.45
C ALA A 35 -3.43 8.49 -5.43
N MET A 36 -3.09 9.07 -4.28
CA MET A 36 -1.79 9.69 -4.01
C MET A 36 -1.07 8.87 -2.95
N ILE A 37 0.24 8.69 -3.10
CA ILE A 37 1.10 8.01 -2.13
C ILE A 37 2.09 9.02 -1.57
N TRP A 38 2.21 9.01 -0.24
CA TRP A 38 3.25 9.72 0.49
C TRP A 38 4.10 8.69 1.24
N SER A 39 5.33 8.41 0.85
CA SER A 39 6.05 8.83 -0.37
C SER A 39 6.81 7.63 -0.96
N LEU A 40 7.44 7.80 -2.13
CA LEU A 40 8.13 6.71 -2.83
C LEU A 40 9.30 6.11 -2.02
N ASP A 41 10.03 6.96 -1.31
CA ASP A 41 11.20 6.61 -0.51
C ASP A 41 10.86 5.89 0.81
N LEU A 42 9.60 5.93 1.24
CA LEU A 42 9.10 5.23 2.44
C LEU A 42 8.45 3.88 2.12
N ASP A 43 8.22 3.57 0.84
CA ASP A 43 7.86 2.22 0.41
C ASP A 43 9.10 1.31 0.49
N ASP A 44 8.92 0.00 0.42
CA ASP A 44 10.04 -0.93 0.37
C ASP A 44 10.69 -0.97 -1.03
N PHE A 45 11.33 0.14 -1.41
CA PHE A 45 11.95 0.31 -2.73
C PHE A 45 13.18 -0.60 -2.96
N THR A 46 13.71 -1.21 -1.90
CA THR A 46 14.87 -2.13 -1.96
C THR A 46 14.52 -3.60 -1.70
N ASN A 47 13.24 -3.95 -1.56
CA ASN A 47 12.77 -5.30 -1.27
C ASN A 47 13.38 -5.92 0.01
N ARG A 48 13.49 -5.14 1.10
CA ARG A 48 13.95 -5.61 2.41
C ARG A 48 12.93 -6.49 3.13
N CYS A 49 11.65 -6.30 2.84
CA CYS A 49 10.55 -7.09 3.40
C CYS A 49 10.34 -8.42 2.64
N GLY A 50 11.13 -8.69 1.59
CA GLY A 50 11.15 -9.98 0.90
C GLY A 50 9.93 -10.29 0.03
N THR A 51 9.13 -9.28 -0.31
CA THR A 51 7.96 -9.45 -1.19
C THR A 51 8.30 -9.05 -2.64
N GLU A 52 8.60 -7.78 -2.86
CA GLU A 52 9.10 -7.19 -4.10
C GLU A 52 9.53 -5.73 -3.84
N ALA A 53 10.24 -5.10 -4.78
CA ALA A 53 10.47 -3.66 -4.70
C ALA A 53 9.19 -2.87 -4.97
N TYR A 54 8.94 -1.82 -4.18
CA TYR A 54 7.74 -0.96 -4.22
C TYR A 54 6.40 -1.71 -4.07
N PRO A 55 6.24 -2.55 -3.03
CA PRO A 55 5.06 -3.41 -2.90
C PRO A 55 3.76 -2.60 -2.76
N LEU A 56 3.77 -1.44 -2.07
CA LEU A 56 2.57 -0.64 -1.88
C LEU A 56 2.21 0.12 -3.17
N LEU A 57 3.17 0.79 -3.79
CA LEU A 57 2.95 1.52 -5.04
C LEU A 57 2.51 0.59 -6.17
N LYS A 58 3.14 -0.58 -6.31
CA LYS A 58 2.74 -1.53 -7.35
C LYS A 58 1.34 -2.06 -7.11
N THR A 59 0.92 -2.26 -5.86
CA THR A 59 -0.45 -2.65 -5.54
C THR A 59 -1.46 -1.62 -6.02
N VAL A 60 -1.21 -0.32 -5.79
CA VAL A 60 -2.06 0.74 -6.36
C VAL A 60 -2.11 0.68 -7.89
N ASN A 61 -0.96 0.50 -8.56
CA ASN A 61 -0.92 0.41 -10.02
C ASN A 61 -1.63 -0.84 -10.57
N ARG A 62 -1.54 -1.99 -9.88
CA ARG A 62 -2.26 -3.22 -10.27
C ARG A 62 -3.76 -2.99 -10.25
N VAL A 63 -4.29 -2.37 -9.19
CA VAL A 63 -5.72 -2.10 -9.06
C VAL A 63 -6.18 -1.01 -10.03
N LEU A 64 -5.54 0.17 -10.00
CA LEU A 64 -6.04 1.34 -10.76
C LEU A 64 -5.72 1.29 -12.25
N ARG A 65 -4.69 0.53 -12.67
CA ARG A 65 -4.18 0.55 -14.05
C ARG A 65 -4.05 -0.85 -14.66
N GLY A 66 -4.35 -1.93 -13.94
CA GLY A 66 -4.28 -3.30 -14.45
C GLY A 66 -2.86 -3.80 -14.71
N TYR A 67 -1.85 -3.28 -14.00
CA TYR A 67 -0.47 -3.78 -14.13
C TYR A 67 -0.37 -5.24 -13.69
N ALA A 68 0.43 -6.05 -14.38
CA ALA A 68 0.70 -7.42 -13.96
C ALA A 68 1.57 -7.46 -12.69
N LYS A 69 1.49 -8.57 -11.95
CA LYS A 69 2.40 -8.84 -10.82
C LYS A 69 3.72 -9.40 -11.30
#